data_AF-A0A956AW17-F1
#
_entry.id   AF-A0A956AW17-F1
#
_cell.length_a   1.000
_cell.length_b   1.000
_cell.length_c   1.000
_cell.angle_alpha   90.00
_cell.angle_beta   90.00
_cell.angle_gamma   90.00
#
_symmetry.space_group_name_H-M   'P 1'
#
loop_
_entity.id
_entity.type
_entity.pdbx_description
1 polymer ?
#
loop_
_entity_poly.entity_id
_entity_poly.type
_entity_poly.pdbx_seq_one_letter_code
_entity_poly.pdbx_strand_id
1 'polypeptide(L)'
;CFVDGDETPHALIDGLSAQLIGAIDCLRPGTLSELPGRDWQPWDPARNYLVDARGVDDLLAAAAEGAAPLVIKWGYRDVAIQHLFYLWTQRSCDFAAPPGLSNHQNGLSVDVIEPERWHDTLRAHGWEDNLPTDRPHFDYALAEDEGLAALSLFAFQALWNLNHPDEPLPLTGEFDMATEAALSASPIGGFATGLCDAGAPPVEAPPSRGPSVAQAAWRGCDVPVVLIEGLGAQIAAVMQCAAPDAVAPLRLCAEAGCLSLAAPPQPEWLDAATQDALLAVSTRLGRPIALRRGARDPALATFEYGARTNLSCPSSEPAPGNGVHDTGTAVEVLDPDGDIGPALLEAGFVPTENDDEGGYAFAAGVDQRTLAVYAFQVLWNANRADDPVAEHGVLDAATRAAIGRAPLAGFATVPCDGLTPPEPGAGFSCVVGCFNQACPGTYDFCTEQFGECAEVPCENDAQCAGLSVCDDPARASSPVFYCDGGRCRRQR
;
A
#
# COMPACT_ATOMS: atom_id res chain seq x y z
N CYS A 1 13.92 5.88 25.51
CA CYS A 1 12.61 5.20 25.55
C CYS A 1 11.77 5.94 26.57
N PHE A 2 10.48 6.15 26.37
CA PHE A 2 9.63 6.58 27.49
C PHE A 2 9.66 5.47 28.55
N VAL A 3 10.63 5.60 29.44
CA VAL A 3 10.66 4.96 30.74
C VAL A 3 10.02 6.04 31.61
N ASP A 4 8.76 5.81 31.96
CA ASP A 4 7.96 6.59 32.91
C ASP A 4 7.49 8.00 32.46
N GLY A 5 6.23 8.08 32.04
CA GLY A 5 5.28 9.01 32.66
C GLY A 5 5.04 10.40 32.05
N ASP A 6 5.95 10.99 31.27
CA ASP A 6 5.71 12.32 30.68
C ASP A 6 5.36 12.19 29.19
N GLU A 7 4.12 11.77 28.92
CA GLU A 7 3.52 11.75 27.58
C GLU A 7 3.73 13.12 26.89
N THR A 8 3.97 13.09 25.58
CA THR A 8 4.18 14.27 24.73
C THR A 8 3.19 15.36 25.13
N PRO A 9 3.63 16.56 25.55
CA PRO A 9 2.69 17.53 26.07
C PRO A 9 1.90 18.09 24.88
N HIS A 10 0.79 17.42 24.56
CA HIS A 10 -0.24 17.86 23.63
C HIS A 10 -0.60 19.33 23.89
N ALA A 11 -0.62 19.71 25.18
CA ALA A 11 -0.75 21.07 25.67
C ALA A 11 0.18 22.10 25.00
N LEU A 12 1.34 21.69 24.45
CA LEU A 12 2.22 22.59 23.71
C LEU A 12 1.61 23.05 22.38
N ILE A 13 0.79 22.21 21.74
CA ILE A 13 0.21 22.46 20.41
C ILE A 13 -1.30 22.68 20.41
N ASP A 14 -1.94 22.79 21.58
CA ASP A 14 -3.39 23.01 21.72
C ASP A 14 -3.93 24.12 20.81
N GLY A 15 -3.17 25.20 20.63
CA GLY A 15 -3.57 26.33 19.79
C GLY A 15 -3.64 25.95 18.30
N LEU A 16 -2.62 25.26 17.79
CA LEU A 16 -2.62 24.77 16.40
C LEU A 16 -3.66 23.66 16.20
N SER A 17 -3.75 22.71 17.14
CA SER A 17 -4.75 21.64 17.12
C SER A 17 -6.17 22.17 17.07
N ALA A 18 -6.51 23.14 17.92
CA ALA A 18 -7.83 23.78 17.91
C ALA A 18 -8.16 24.46 16.57
N GLN A 19 -7.17 25.11 15.94
CA GLN A 19 -7.35 25.70 14.61
C GLN A 19 -7.57 24.65 13.52
N LEU A 20 -6.86 23.53 13.57
CA LEU A 20 -7.00 22.44 12.60
C LEU A 20 -8.36 21.75 12.73
N ILE A 21 -8.81 21.50 13.95
CA ILE A 21 -10.15 20.96 14.22
C ILE A 21 -11.23 21.94 13.72
N GLY A 22 -11.08 23.23 14.02
CA GLY A 22 -11.99 24.27 13.53
C GLY A 22 -12.01 24.39 12.00
N ALA A 23 -10.86 24.20 11.35
CA ALA A 23 -10.76 24.18 9.89
C ALA A 23 -11.48 22.95 9.30
N ILE A 24 -11.37 21.78 9.92
CA ILE A 24 -12.11 20.57 9.52
C ILE A 24 -13.62 20.78 9.68
N ASP A 25 -14.08 21.26 10.84
CA ASP A 25 -15.52 21.49 11.08
C ASP A 25 -16.10 22.51 10.10
N CYS A 26 -15.31 23.50 9.70
CA CYS A 26 -15.73 24.45 8.69
C CYS A 26 -15.80 23.86 7.27
N LEU A 27 -14.83 23.02 6.89
CA LEU A 27 -14.80 22.36 5.59
C LEU A 27 -15.85 21.24 5.47
N ARG A 28 -16.11 20.52 6.56
CA ARG A 28 -17.08 19.43 6.65
C ARG A 28 -17.75 19.41 8.04
N PRO A 29 -18.77 20.25 8.26
CA PRO A 29 -19.43 20.39 9.57
C PRO A 29 -20.02 19.09 10.08
N GLY A 30 -19.86 18.86 11.39
CA GLY A 30 -20.44 17.69 12.07
C GLY A 30 -19.72 16.37 11.79
N THR A 31 -18.55 16.38 11.15
CA THR A 31 -17.74 15.17 10.96
C THR A 31 -17.20 14.65 12.29
N LEU A 32 -16.66 15.54 13.12
CA LEU A 32 -16.14 15.22 14.44
C LEU A 32 -17.15 15.65 15.52
N SER A 33 -17.27 14.84 16.56
CA SER A 33 -18.19 15.09 17.67
C SER A 33 -17.53 14.77 19.00
N GLU A 34 -17.86 15.57 20.01
CA GLU A 34 -17.47 15.30 21.39
C GLU A 34 -18.29 14.14 21.95
N LEU A 35 -17.70 13.38 22.87
CA LEU A 35 -18.40 12.31 23.57
C LEU A 35 -19.20 12.86 24.77
N PRO A 36 -20.54 12.87 24.75
CA PRO A 36 -21.33 13.26 25.91
C PRO A 36 -21.34 12.16 27.00
N GLY A 37 -21.83 12.51 28.19
CA GLY A 37 -22.18 11.52 29.22
C GLY A 37 -21.13 11.28 30.30
N ARG A 38 -21.35 10.24 31.10
CA ARG A 38 -20.56 9.92 32.31
C ARG A 38 -20.06 8.47 32.38
N ASP A 39 -20.45 7.67 31.39
CA ASP A 39 -20.13 6.23 31.34
C ASP A 39 -18.76 5.99 30.68
N TRP A 40 -18.08 7.06 30.28
CA TRP A 40 -16.68 7.09 29.88
C TRP A 40 -15.91 8.15 30.69
N GLN A 41 -14.58 8.08 30.67
CA GLN A 41 -13.68 9.03 31.33
C GLN A 41 -12.47 9.34 30.43
N PRO A 42 -12.02 10.60 30.37
CA PRO A 42 -10.74 10.92 29.74
C PRO A 42 -9.59 10.41 30.60
N TRP A 43 -8.58 9.80 29.99
CA TRP A 43 -7.32 9.47 30.67
C TRP A 43 -6.60 10.74 31.15
N ASP A 44 -6.57 11.76 30.30
CA ASP A 44 -6.00 13.08 30.55
C ASP A 44 -6.98 14.18 30.09
N PRO A 45 -7.52 15.01 31.00
CA PRO A 45 -8.50 16.04 30.64
C PRO A 45 -7.97 17.13 29.70
N ALA A 46 -6.66 17.22 29.48
CA ALA A 46 -6.07 18.18 28.53
C ALA A 46 -6.10 17.70 27.07
N ARG A 47 -6.48 16.45 26.81
CA ARG A 47 -6.54 15.90 25.45
C ARG A 47 -7.88 16.14 24.79
N ASN A 48 -7.84 16.07 23.48
CA ASN A 48 -9.03 15.96 22.68
C ASN A 48 -9.56 14.50 22.63
N TYR A 49 -10.88 14.35 22.80
CA TYR A 49 -11.60 13.08 22.73
C TYR A 49 -12.71 13.11 21.67
N LEU A 50 -12.58 13.99 20.67
CA LEU A 50 -13.43 13.95 19.49
C LEU A 50 -13.34 12.57 18.83
N VAL A 51 -14.44 12.11 18.27
CA VAL A 51 -14.51 10.96 17.37
C VAL A 51 -15.35 11.34 16.16
N ASP A 52 -15.32 10.52 15.11
CA ASP A 52 -16.27 10.65 14.00
C ASP A 52 -17.69 10.52 14.54
N ALA A 53 -18.56 11.46 14.18
CA ALA A 53 -19.94 11.52 14.67
C ALA A 53 -20.72 10.22 14.45
N ARG A 54 -20.36 9.44 13.41
CA ARG A 54 -21.00 8.17 13.07
C ARG A 54 -20.70 7.06 14.09
N GLY A 55 -19.59 7.13 14.82
CA GLY A 55 -19.21 6.13 15.84
C GLY A 55 -19.64 6.49 17.27
N VAL A 56 -20.13 7.71 17.53
CA VAL A 56 -20.43 8.20 18.88
C VAL A 56 -21.44 7.33 19.61
N ASP A 57 -22.60 7.07 18.99
CA ASP A 57 -23.71 6.38 19.64
C ASP A 57 -23.31 4.95 20.05
N ASP A 58 -22.58 4.25 19.19
CA ASP A 58 -22.10 2.89 19.45
C ASP A 58 -20.99 2.85 20.50
N LEU A 59 -20.08 3.83 20.51
CA LEU A 59 -19.07 3.92 21.58
C LEU A 59 -19.70 4.19 22.94
N LEU A 60 -20.71 5.07 22.99
CA LEU A 60 -21.45 5.35 24.22
C LEU A 60 -22.30 4.16 24.67
N ALA A 61 -22.88 3.40 23.74
CA ALA A 61 -23.60 2.18 24.04
C ALA A 61 -22.66 1.13 24.66
N ALA A 62 -21.47 0.94 24.09
CA ALA A 62 -20.43 0.08 24.66
C ALA A 62 -20.02 0.55 26.06
N ALA A 63 -19.77 1.85 26.24
CA ALA A 63 -19.40 2.43 27.53
C ALA A 63 -20.50 2.21 28.60
N ALA A 64 -21.77 2.35 28.24
CA ALA A 64 -22.92 2.16 29.14
C ALA A 64 -23.17 0.68 29.51
N GLU A 65 -22.80 -0.25 28.64
CA GLU A 65 -22.88 -1.70 28.91
C GLU A 65 -21.76 -2.17 29.87
N GLY A 66 -20.63 -1.47 29.87
CA GLY A 66 -19.48 -1.78 30.70
C GLY A 66 -19.75 -1.77 32.20
N ALA A 67 -19.10 -2.70 32.92
CA ALA A 67 -19.21 -2.78 34.38
C ALA A 67 -18.43 -1.67 35.13
N ALA A 68 -17.66 -0.84 34.43
CA ALA A 68 -17.03 0.38 34.93
C ALA A 68 -16.94 1.41 33.79
N PRO A 69 -16.61 2.67 34.08
CA PRO A 69 -16.47 3.67 33.04
C PRO A 69 -15.38 3.31 32.02
N LEU A 70 -15.67 3.51 30.73
CA LEU A 70 -14.71 3.35 29.63
C LEU A 70 -13.66 4.47 29.70
N VAL A 71 -12.40 4.13 29.97
CA VAL A 71 -11.34 5.14 30.01
C VAL A 71 -10.67 5.23 28.65
N ILE A 72 -10.86 6.36 27.97
CA ILE A 72 -10.30 6.62 26.64
C ILE A 72 -8.98 7.37 26.82
N LYS A 73 -7.92 6.87 26.17
CA LYS A 73 -6.58 7.45 26.15
C LYS A 73 -6.40 8.43 24.99
N TRP A 74 -6.90 8.07 23.81
CA TRP A 74 -6.88 8.89 22.60
C TRP A 74 -8.14 8.66 21.78
N GLY A 75 -8.73 9.75 21.26
CA GLY A 75 -9.70 9.70 20.16
C GLY A 75 -9.05 10.20 18.88
N TYR A 76 -9.72 11.12 18.19
CA TYR A 76 -9.20 11.83 17.02
C TYR A 76 -7.86 12.51 17.32
N ARG A 77 -6.88 12.30 16.43
CA ARG A 77 -5.60 13.01 16.41
C ARG A 77 -5.57 13.90 15.17
N ASP A 78 -5.37 15.21 15.33
CA ASP A 78 -5.14 16.07 14.18
C ASP A 78 -3.74 15.85 13.59
N VAL A 79 -3.51 16.40 12.40
CA VAL A 79 -2.25 16.25 11.66
C VAL A 79 -1.03 16.81 12.41
N ALA A 80 -1.18 17.84 13.26
CA ALA A 80 -0.05 18.37 14.03
C ALA A 80 0.31 17.44 15.20
N ILE A 81 -0.68 16.90 15.92
CA ILE A 81 -0.44 15.87 16.96
C ILE A 81 0.24 14.65 16.33
N GLN A 82 -0.28 14.17 15.21
CA GLN A 82 0.30 13.01 14.54
C GLN A 82 1.73 13.28 14.07
N HIS A 83 2.02 14.50 13.58
CA HIS A 83 3.37 14.90 13.20
C HIS A 83 4.33 14.88 14.38
N LEU A 84 3.92 15.33 15.56
CA LEU A 84 4.75 15.24 16.77
C LEU A 84 5.10 13.78 17.12
N PHE A 85 4.13 12.87 17.01
CA PHE A 85 4.39 11.45 17.24
C PHE A 85 5.30 10.84 16.16
N TYR A 86 5.10 11.22 14.90
CA TYR A 86 5.96 10.78 13.80
C TYR A 86 7.42 11.23 14.00
N LEU A 87 7.65 12.50 14.36
CA LEU A 87 8.98 13.01 14.71
C LEU A 87 9.59 12.29 15.92
N TRP A 88 8.76 11.86 16.87
CA TRP A 88 9.22 11.08 18.01
C TRP A 88 9.67 9.68 17.61
N THR A 89 8.93 9.01 16.73
CA THR A 89 9.33 7.71 16.14
C THR A 89 10.68 7.78 15.48
N GLN A 90 10.99 8.86 14.76
CA GLN A 90 12.31 9.05 14.16
C GLN A 90 13.46 9.15 15.17
N ARG A 91 13.16 9.41 16.45
CA ARG A 91 14.15 9.58 17.53
C ARG A 91 14.12 8.47 18.57
N SER A 92 13.16 7.56 18.51
CA SER A 92 12.87 6.57 19.54
C SER A 92 12.58 5.19 18.95
N CYS A 93 12.16 4.23 19.77
CA CYS A 93 11.75 2.91 19.34
C CYS A 93 10.22 2.75 19.27
N ASP A 94 9.46 3.84 19.47
CA ASP A 94 8.00 3.83 19.36
C ASP A 94 7.60 4.03 17.90
N PHE A 95 6.53 3.39 17.43
CA PHE A 95 6.07 3.47 16.04
C PHE A 95 4.80 4.32 15.92
N ALA A 96 4.86 5.37 15.12
CA ALA A 96 3.73 6.22 14.78
C ALA A 96 3.67 6.40 13.26
N ALA A 97 2.45 6.37 12.71
CA ALA A 97 2.22 6.63 11.30
C ALA A 97 2.78 8.00 10.89
N PRO A 98 3.30 8.15 9.66
CA PRO A 98 3.34 9.46 9.03
C PRO A 98 1.94 10.11 9.04
N PRO A 99 1.86 11.45 9.16
CA PRO A 99 0.59 12.14 9.04
C PRO A 99 -0.15 11.79 7.74
N GLY A 100 -1.47 11.67 7.82
CA GLY A 100 -2.34 11.18 6.75
C GLY A 100 -2.55 9.67 6.76
N LEU A 101 -1.70 8.91 7.47
CA LEU A 101 -1.78 7.44 7.52
C LEU A 101 -2.23 6.89 8.87
N SER A 102 -2.30 7.70 9.92
CA SER A 102 -2.76 7.22 11.22
C SER A 102 -4.28 7.01 11.23
N ASN A 103 -4.73 5.86 11.74
CA ASN A 103 -6.16 5.59 11.90
C ASN A 103 -6.83 6.66 12.78
N HIS A 104 -6.18 7.18 13.82
CA HIS A 104 -6.78 8.25 14.64
C HIS A 104 -7.06 9.55 13.88
N GLN A 105 -6.41 9.80 12.74
CA GLN A 105 -6.72 10.96 11.91
C GLN A 105 -7.99 10.78 11.08
N ASN A 106 -8.58 9.59 11.03
CA ASN A 106 -9.88 9.35 10.40
C ASN A 106 -11.06 9.58 11.39
N GLY A 107 -10.78 9.74 12.69
CA GLY A 107 -11.80 9.93 13.75
C GLY A 107 -12.55 8.67 14.18
N LEU A 108 -12.37 7.55 13.48
CA LEU A 108 -12.99 6.25 13.71
C LEU A 108 -12.14 5.34 14.60
N SER A 109 -11.12 5.86 15.29
CA SER A 109 -10.27 5.07 16.18
C SER A 109 -10.22 5.63 17.58
N VAL A 110 -10.17 4.73 18.56
CA VAL A 110 -9.94 5.05 19.96
C VAL A 110 -8.88 4.16 20.56
N ASP A 111 -8.03 4.74 21.40
CA ASP A 111 -7.16 3.99 22.30
C ASP A 111 -7.83 3.94 23.67
N VAL A 112 -7.97 2.76 24.26
CA VAL A 112 -8.63 2.56 25.56
C VAL A 112 -7.68 1.98 26.60
N ILE A 113 -7.96 2.24 27.87
CA ILE A 113 -7.24 1.66 29.00
C ILE A 113 -7.93 0.34 29.41
N GLU A 114 -7.13 -0.66 29.78
CA GLU A 114 -7.60 -2.05 30.02
C GLU A 114 -8.28 -2.66 28.77
N PRO A 115 -7.64 -2.69 27.59
CA PRO A 115 -8.29 -3.13 26.36
C PRO A 115 -8.83 -4.56 26.43
N GLU A 116 -8.14 -5.48 27.12
CA GLU A 116 -8.62 -6.86 27.30
C GLU A 116 -9.98 -6.94 28.01
N ARG A 117 -10.30 -5.96 28.84
CA ARG A 117 -11.59 -5.88 29.53
C ARG A 117 -12.70 -5.42 28.60
N TRP A 118 -12.38 -4.51 27.69
CA TRP A 118 -13.35 -3.84 26.83
C TRP A 118 -13.54 -4.53 25.49
N HIS A 119 -12.60 -5.39 25.07
CA HIS A 119 -12.56 -6.04 23.77
C HIS A 119 -13.92 -6.61 23.31
N ASP A 120 -14.53 -7.50 24.09
CA ASP A 120 -15.78 -8.15 23.68
C ASP A 120 -16.97 -7.18 23.64
N THR A 121 -16.98 -6.18 24.54
CA THR A 121 -18.04 -5.16 24.58
C THR A 121 -17.91 -4.21 23.39
N LEU A 122 -16.72 -3.64 23.17
CA LEU A 122 -16.43 -2.76 22.04
C LEU A 122 -16.74 -3.45 20.71
N ARG A 123 -16.30 -4.70 20.55
CA ARG A 123 -16.59 -5.49 19.34
C ARG A 123 -18.07 -5.72 19.10
N ALA A 124 -18.86 -5.96 20.15
CA ALA A 124 -20.31 -6.11 20.02
C ALA A 124 -21.00 -4.83 19.50
N HIS A 125 -20.36 -3.67 19.66
CA HIS A 125 -20.79 -2.37 19.15
C HIS A 125 -19.96 -1.88 17.95
N GLY A 126 -19.32 -2.81 17.22
CA GLY A 126 -18.65 -2.50 15.95
C GLY A 126 -17.26 -1.90 16.05
N TRP A 127 -16.65 -1.88 17.23
CA TRP A 127 -15.27 -1.44 17.45
C TRP A 127 -14.34 -2.66 17.48
N GLU A 128 -13.54 -2.84 16.42
CA GLU A 128 -12.67 -4.01 16.23
C GLU A 128 -11.21 -3.68 16.60
N ASP A 129 -10.52 -4.62 17.26
CA ASP A 129 -9.06 -4.57 17.47
C ASP A 129 -8.36 -5.12 16.20
N ASN A 130 -8.19 -4.25 15.21
CA ASN A 130 -7.58 -4.59 13.93
C ASN A 130 -6.04 -4.51 13.96
N LEU A 131 -5.44 -4.11 15.08
CA LEU A 131 -4.00 -3.97 15.25
C LEU A 131 -3.53 -4.83 16.43
N PRO A 132 -3.35 -6.16 16.26
CA PRO A 132 -3.05 -7.07 17.37
C PRO A 132 -1.77 -6.75 18.15
N THR A 133 -0.85 -6.02 17.52
CA THR A 133 0.41 -5.54 18.11
C THR A 133 0.27 -4.22 18.87
N ASP A 134 -0.83 -3.51 18.69
CA ASP A 134 -1.20 -2.25 19.35
C ASP A 134 -2.52 -2.42 20.11
N ARG A 135 -2.51 -3.29 21.13
CA ARG A 135 -3.70 -3.69 21.89
C ARG A 135 -4.62 -2.59 22.43
N PRO A 136 -4.16 -1.37 22.83
CA PRO A 136 -5.11 -0.35 23.26
C PRO A 136 -6.04 0.12 22.13
N HIS A 137 -5.74 -0.17 20.87
CA HIS A 137 -6.36 0.40 19.68
C HIS A 137 -7.64 -0.34 19.25
N PHE A 138 -8.69 0.43 18.97
CA PHE A 138 -9.93 -0.07 18.38
C PHE A 138 -10.37 0.85 17.24
N ASP A 139 -10.74 0.24 16.10
CA ASP A 139 -11.30 0.91 14.93
C ASP A 139 -12.80 0.62 14.81
N TYR A 140 -13.60 1.65 14.53
CA TYR A 140 -15.02 1.50 14.24
C TYR A 140 -15.24 0.99 12.81
N ALA A 141 -15.72 -0.24 12.69
CA ALA A 141 -15.83 -0.98 11.43
C ALA A 141 -17.19 -0.81 10.73
N LEU A 142 -18.18 -0.20 11.39
CA LEU A 142 -19.53 -0.02 10.82
C LEU A 142 -19.68 1.25 9.96
N ALA A 143 -18.63 2.07 9.86
CA ALA A 143 -18.57 3.21 8.96
C ALA A 143 -17.35 3.12 8.04
N GLU A 144 -17.55 3.51 6.78
CA GLU A 144 -16.45 3.65 5.84
C GLU A 144 -15.62 4.91 6.16
N ASP A 145 -14.32 4.84 5.88
CA ASP A 145 -13.45 6.02 5.95
C ASP A 145 -13.77 6.96 4.78
N GLU A 146 -14.24 8.17 5.12
CA GLU A 146 -14.59 9.22 4.16
C GLU A 146 -13.42 10.18 3.87
N GLY A 147 -12.19 9.76 4.20
CA GLY A 147 -10.96 10.49 3.93
C GLY A 147 -10.71 11.63 4.90
N LEU A 148 -11.09 11.50 6.18
CA LEU A 148 -10.89 12.58 7.17
C LEU A 148 -9.40 12.85 7.43
N ALA A 149 -8.53 11.84 7.33
CA ALA A 149 -7.09 12.04 7.44
C ALA A 149 -6.53 12.92 6.30
N ALA A 150 -7.01 12.70 5.07
CA ALA A 150 -6.67 13.52 3.92
C ALA A 150 -7.28 14.93 4.02
N LEU A 151 -8.51 15.05 4.54
CA LEU A 151 -9.13 16.34 4.82
C LEU A 151 -8.35 17.13 5.89
N SER A 152 -7.81 16.47 6.91
CA SER A 152 -6.97 17.10 7.95
C SER A 152 -5.68 17.68 7.36
N LEU A 153 -5.00 16.94 6.47
CA LEU A 153 -3.85 17.43 5.72
C LEU A 153 -4.22 18.59 4.80
N PHE A 154 -5.34 18.49 4.09
CA PHE A 154 -5.82 19.56 3.21
C PHE A 154 -6.13 20.84 4.01
N ALA A 155 -6.81 20.69 5.16
CA ALA A 155 -7.12 21.79 6.06
C ALA A 155 -5.85 22.50 6.53
N PHE A 156 -4.80 21.74 6.88
CA PHE A 156 -3.49 22.29 7.20
C PHE A 156 -2.86 23.03 6.02
N GLN A 157 -2.83 22.43 4.82
CA GLN A 157 -2.24 23.06 3.63
C GLN A 157 -2.95 24.37 3.27
N ALA A 158 -4.28 24.40 3.37
CA ALA A 158 -5.08 25.61 3.17
C ALA A 158 -4.79 26.68 4.23
N LEU A 159 -4.69 26.27 5.50
CA LEU A 159 -4.35 27.16 6.61
C LEU A 159 -2.93 27.72 6.48
N TRP A 160 -1.97 26.90 6.04
CA TRP A 160 -0.61 27.32 5.74
C TRP A 160 -0.61 28.38 4.63
N ASN A 161 -1.24 28.09 3.49
CA ASN A 161 -1.29 28.99 2.33
C ASN A 161 -1.94 30.34 2.65
N LEU A 162 -2.95 30.34 3.54
CA LEU A 162 -3.57 31.57 4.02
C LEU A 162 -2.59 32.46 4.79
N ASN A 163 -1.69 31.86 5.57
CA ASN A 163 -0.75 32.58 6.42
C ASN A 163 0.66 32.74 5.79
N HIS A 164 0.94 32.04 4.69
CA HIS A 164 2.22 32.02 3.97
C HIS A 164 1.99 32.13 2.45
N PRO A 165 1.43 33.26 1.96
CA PRO A 165 1.05 33.40 0.56
C PRO A 165 2.23 33.38 -0.43
N ASP A 166 3.44 33.68 0.06
CA ASP A 166 4.67 33.67 -0.75
C ASP A 166 5.31 32.26 -0.86
N GLU A 167 4.83 31.29 -0.07
CA GLU A 167 5.33 29.91 -0.01
C GLU A 167 4.16 28.90 0.01
N PRO A 168 3.31 28.87 -1.03
CA PRO A 168 2.13 28.02 -1.03
C PRO A 168 2.50 26.55 -1.21
N LEU A 169 1.81 25.70 -0.45
CA LEU A 169 1.75 24.26 -0.63
C LEU A 169 0.66 23.89 -1.65
N PRO A 170 0.85 22.80 -2.40
CA PRO A 170 -0.24 22.16 -3.13
C PRO A 170 -1.37 21.74 -2.18
N LEU A 171 -2.63 22.00 -2.56
CA LEU A 171 -3.81 21.62 -1.77
C LEU A 171 -4.25 20.18 -2.11
N THR A 172 -3.39 19.21 -1.83
CA THR A 172 -3.58 17.81 -2.24
C THR A 172 -4.25 16.95 -1.18
N GLY A 173 -4.18 17.34 0.10
CA GLY A 173 -4.56 16.47 1.22
C GLY A 173 -3.57 15.32 1.46
N GLU A 174 -2.34 15.46 0.96
CA GLU A 174 -1.29 14.43 0.99
C GLU A 174 -0.12 14.90 1.84
N PHE A 175 0.53 13.98 2.56
CA PHE A 175 1.74 14.29 3.33
C PHE A 175 2.98 14.08 2.48
N ASP A 176 3.67 15.16 2.18
CA ASP A 176 4.94 15.20 1.43
C ASP A 176 6.01 15.99 2.20
N MET A 177 7.23 16.05 1.66
CA MET A 177 8.35 16.75 2.33
C MET A 177 8.06 18.25 2.53
N ALA A 178 7.29 18.89 1.63
CA ALA A 178 6.95 20.30 1.75
C ALA A 178 5.94 20.52 2.90
N THR A 179 4.93 19.65 2.98
CA THR A 179 3.93 19.63 4.06
C THR A 179 4.58 19.30 5.40
N GLU A 180 5.54 18.36 5.44
CA GLU A 180 6.32 18.04 6.63
C GLU A 180 7.14 19.24 7.12
N ALA A 181 7.83 19.93 6.21
CA ALA A 181 8.61 21.12 6.52
C ALA A 181 7.71 22.25 7.06
N ALA A 182 6.55 22.45 6.44
CA ALA A 182 5.55 23.42 6.87
C ALA A 182 4.99 23.08 8.27
N LEU A 183 4.60 21.82 8.53
CA LEU A 183 4.14 21.36 9.85
C LEU A 183 5.22 21.60 10.91
N SER A 184 6.48 21.33 10.58
CA SER A 184 7.62 21.55 11.48
C SER A 184 7.91 23.02 11.76
N ALA A 185 7.59 23.91 10.80
CA ALA A 185 7.74 25.36 10.93
C ALA A 185 6.51 26.05 11.55
N SER A 186 5.41 25.31 11.75
CA SER A 186 4.15 25.89 12.19
C SER A 186 4.20 26.41 13.64
N PRO A 187 3.56 27.54 13.93
CA PRO A 187 3.49 28.07 15.29
C PRO A 187 2.65 27.13 16.18
N ILE A 188 3.25 26.65 17.28
CA ILE A 188 2.58 25.75 18.23
C ILE A 188 1.27 26.33 18.81
N GLY A 189 1.19 27.66 18.93
CA GLY A 189 0.00 28.37 19.39
C GLY A 189 -1.06 28.62 18.31
N GLY A 190 -0.86 28.13 17.10
CA GLY A 190 -1.70 28.42 15.93
C GLY A 190 -1.23 29.66 15.15
N PHE A 191 -1.74 29.78 13.93
CA PHE A 191 -1.47 30.90 13.03
C PHE A 191 -2.29 32.14 13.40
N ALA A 192 -1.94 33.28 12.81
CA ALA A 192 -2.63 34.54 13.05
C ALA A 192 -4.06 34.56 12.49
N THR A 193 -4.29 33.86 11.37
CA THR A 193 -5.60 33.78 10.70
C THR A 193 -6.02 32.32 10.61
N GLY A 194 -7.19 31.99 11.15
CA GLY A 194 -7.84 30.70 10.97
C GLY A 194 -8.49 30.59 9.59
N LEU A 195 -8.64 29.35 9.09
CA LEU A 195 -9.23 29.08 7.76
C LEU A 195 -10.65 29.64 7.62
N CYS A 196 -11.36 29.82 8.74
CA CYS A 196 -12.77 30.17 8.78
C CYS A 196 -13.04 31.48 9.50
N ASP A 197 -11.99 32.27 9.71
CA ASP A 197 -12.12 33.64 10.19
C ASP A 197 -12.83 34.50 9.14
N ALA A 198 -13.55 35.51 9.61
CA ALA A 198 -14.24 36.45 8.74
C ALA A 198 -13.25 37.15 7.79
N GLY A 199 -13.40 36.92 6.49
CA GLY A 199 -12.54 37.47 5.45
C GLY A 199 -11.52 36.50 4.86
N ALA A 200 -11.42 35.27 5.38
CA ALA A 200 -10.71 34.20 4.70
C ALA A 200 -11.38 33.90 3.34
N PRO A 201 -10.61 33.67 2.26
CA PRO A 201 -11.17 33.25 0.99
C PRO A 201 -11.88 31.90 1.15
N PRO A 202 -13.03 31.67 0.49
CA PRO A 202 -13.69 30.37 0.55
C PRO A 202 -12.76 29.30 -0.01
N VAL A 203 -12.52 28.26 0.77
CA VAL A 203 -11.83 27.05 0.34
C VAL A 203 -12.87 25.94 0.26
N GLU A 204 -13.05 25.38 -0.92
CA GLU A 204 -13.92 24.22 -1.09
C GLU A 204 -13.15 22.98 -0.66
N ALA A 205 -13.76 22.18 0.23
CA ALA A 205 -13.19 20.90 0.61
C ALA A 205 -13.04 20.00 -0.63
N PRO A 206 -11.95 19.23 -0.74
CA PRO A 206 -11.88 18.22 -1.78
C PRO A 206 -13.04 17.22 -1.57
N PRO A 207 -13.58 16.64 -2.65
CA PRO A 207 -14.55 15.56 -2.52
C PRO A 207 -13.95 14.47 -1.63
N SER A 208 -14.77 13.83 -0.78
CA SER A 208 -14.33 12.69 0.02
C SER A 208 -13.74 11.63 -0.91
N ARG A 209 -12.43 11.47 -0.84
CA ARG A 209 -11.74 10.32 -1.42
C ARG A 209 -11.75 9.30 -0.30
N GLY A 210 -12.30 8.11 -0.52
CA GLY A 210 -12.19 7.02 0.43
C GLY A 210 -10.72 6.72 0.75
N PRO A 211 -10.43 5.69 1.58
CA PRO A 211 -9.07 5.40 1.97
C PRO A 211 -8.17 5.22 0.74
N SER A 212 -6.98 5.83 0.80
CA SER A 212 -5.95 5.58 -0.18
C SER A 212 -5.36 4.19 0.03
N VAL A 213 -4.71 3.67 -1.00
CA VAL A 213 -3.88 2.47 -0.91
C VAL A 213 -2.91 2.53 0.26
N ALA A 214 -2.19 3.64 0.46
CA ALA A 214 -1.23 3.76 1.54
C ALA A 214 -1.90 3.74 2.92
N GLN A 215 -3.10 4.30 3.04
CA GLN A 215 -3.88 4.24 4.29
C GLN A 215 -4.37 2.82 4.57
N ALA A 216 -4.82 2.10 3.55
CA ALA A 216 -5.24 0.70 3.68
C ALA A 216 -4.07 -0.18 4.09
N ALA A 217 -2.95 -0.03 3.39
CA ALA A 217 -1.68 -0.65 3.69
C ALA A 217 -1.29 -0.45 5.16
N TRP A 218 -1.41 0.78 5.67
CA TRP A 218 -1.02 1.14 7.03
C TRP A 218 -1.88 0.47 8.12
N ARG A 219 -3.15 0.17 7.83
CA ARG A 219 -4.11 -0.44 8.78
C ARG A 219 -3.82 -1.90 9.13
N GLY A 220 -2.85 -2.56 8.49
CA GLY A 220 -2.41 -3.89 8.87
C GLY A 220 -1.85 -4.68 7.70
N CYS A 221 -1.03 -5.69 8.00
CA CYS A 221 -0.48 -6.60 6.98
C CYS A 221 -1.57 -7.51 6.37
N ASP A 222 -2.77 -7.56 6.98
CA ASP A 222 -3.94 -8.33 6.57
C ASP A 222 -5.00 -7.44 5.90
N VAL A 223 -4.61 -6.48 5.05
CA VAL A 223 -5.58 -5.76 4.22
C VAL A 223 -6.31 -6.80 3.37
N PRO A 224 -7.61 -7.06 3.59
CA PRO A 224 -8.31 -8.06 2.80
C PRO A 224 -8.22 -7.65 1.34
N VAL A 225 -7.83 -8.57 0.45
CA VAL A 225 -7.79 -8.34 -1.01
C VAL A 225 -9.09 -7.70 -1.53
N VAL A 226 -10.20 -7.96 -0.84
CA VAL A 226 -11.53 -7.37 -1.04
C VAL A 226 -11.51 -5.83 -1.09
N LEU A 227 -10.64 -5.16 -0.33
CA LEU A 227 -10.59 -3.70 -0.26
C LEU A 227 -10.00 -3.03 -1.51
N ILE A 228 -9.29 -3.75 -2.37
CA ILE A 228 -8.64 -3.20 -3.57
C ILE A 228 -9.41 -3.58 -4.85
N GLU A 229 -10.55 -4.28 -4.74
CA GLU A 229 -11.33 -4.76 -5.89
C GLU A 229 -11.67 -3.64 -6.88
N GLY A 230 -12.01 -2.45 -6.39
CA GLY A 230 -12.34 -1.30 -7.23
C GLY A 230 -11.18 -0.87 -8.12
N LEU A 231 -10.03 -0.54 -7.51
CA LEU A 231 -8.84 -0.13 -8.24
C LEU A 231 -8.27 -1.25 -9.12
N GLY A 232 -8.22 -2.49 -8.62
CA GLY A 232 -7.72 -3.63 -9.37
C GLY A 232 -8.56 -3.97 -10.60
N ALA A 233 -9.89 -3.91 -10.48
CA ALA A 233 -10.79 -4.09 -11.61
C ALA A 233 -10.60 -3.02 -12.69
N GLN A 234 -10.32 -1.78 -12.30
CA GLN A 234 -10.05 -0.70 -13.25
C GLN A 234 -8.70 -0.86 -13.95
N ILE A 235 -7.65 -1.25 -13.22
CA ILE A 235 -6.34 -1.53 -13.82
C ILE A 235 -6.47 -2.64 -14.85
N ALA A 236 -7.14 -3.73 -14.49
CA ALA A 236 -7.36 -4.83 -15.42
C ALA A 236 -8.23 -4.44 -16.64
N ALA A 237 -9.22 -3.58 -16.46
CA ALA A 237 -9.99 -3.04 -17.58
C ALA A 237 -9.11 -2.23 -18.54
N VAL A 238 -8.21 -1.38 -18.03
CA VAL A 238 -7.24 -0.64 -18.84
C VAL A 238 -6.26 -1.58 -19.53
N MET A 239 -5.77 -2.62 -18.85
CA MET A 239 -4.91 -3.65 -19.46
C MET A 239 -5.61 -4.35 -20.61
N GLN A 240 -6.88 -4.73 -20.45
CA GLN A 240 -7.68 -5.35 -21.50
C GLN A 240 -7.91 -4.40 -22.69
N CYS A 241 -8.05 -3.10 -22.44
CA CYS A 241 -8.17 -2.10 -23.50
C CYS A 241 -6.85 -1.89 -24.25
N ALA A 242 -5.71 -1.85 -23.55
CA ALA A 242 -4.40 -1.67 -24.14
C ALA A 242 -3.90 -2.92 -24.89
N ALA A 243 -4.15 -4.12 -24.34
CA ALA A 243 -3.69 -5.38 -24.91
C ALA A 243 -4.77 -6.48 -24.78
N PRO A 244 -5.83 -6.42 -25.60
CA PRO A 244 -6.98 -7.33 -25.50
C PRO A 244 -6.63 -8.80 -25.74
N ASP A 245 -5.53 -9.07 -26.44
CA ASP A 245 -5.03 -10.42 -26.69
C ASP A 245 -4.08 -10.93 -25.59
N ALA A 246 -3.58 -10.05 -24.72
CA ALA A 246 -2.64 -10.40 -23.66
C ALA A 246 -3.35 -10.71 -22.34
N VAL A 247 -4.47 -10.04 -22.05
CA VAL A 247 -5.22 -10.21 -20.79
C VAL A 247 -6.62 -10.72 -21.08
N ALA A 248 -6.94 -11.90 -20.55
CA ALA A 248 -8.26 -12.49 -20.67
C ALA A 248 -8.93 -12.60 -19.29
N PRO A 249 -10.23 -12.24 -19.18
CA PRO A 249 -11.00 -12.58 -17.98
C PRO A 249 -11.12 -14.09 -17.87
N LEU A 250 -10.97 -14.60 -16.66
CA LEU A 250 -11.09 -16.02 -16.38
C LEU A 250 -12.44 -16.59 -16.80
N ARG A 251 -12.40 -17.64 -17.60
CA ARG A 251 -13.58 -18.39 -18.04
C ARG A 251 -13.96 -19.40 -16.95
N LEU A 252 -14.79 -18.94 -16.00
CA LEU A 252 -15.29 -19.76 -14.91
C LEU A 252 -16.57 -20.51 -15.32
N CYS A 253 -16.60 -21.83 -15.17
CA CYS A 253 -17.83 -22.62 -15.33
C CYS A 253 -17.71 -24.02 -14.67
N ALA A 254 -18.84 -24.73 -14.55
CA ALA A 254 -18.91 -26.03 -13.85
C ALA A 254 -18.59 -27.25 -14.74
N GLU A 255 -18.37 -27.04 -16.04
CA GLU A 255 -18.20 -28.11 -17.03
C GLU A 255 -16.72 -28.30 -17.41
N ALA A 256 -16.41 -29.40 -18.09
CA ALA A 256 -15.07 -29.62 -18.63
C ALA A 256 -14.71 -28.52 -19.64
N GLY A 257 -13.43 -28.11 -19.64
CA GLY A 257 -12.98 -26.97 -20.44
C GLY A 257 -13.25 -25.62 -19.76
N CYS A 258 -13.36 -25.61 -18.43
CA CYS A 258 -13.52 -24.42 -17.61
C CYS A 258 -12.66 -24.48 -16.35
N LEU A 259 -12.55 -23.33 -15.68
CA LEU A 259 -11.84 -23.19 -14.42
C LEU A 259 -12.85 -22.94 -13.29
N SER A 260 -12.49 -23.34 -12.08
CA SER A 260 -13.28 -23.07 -10.87
C SER A 260 -12.39 -22.50 -9.79
N LEU A 261 -12.92 -21.61 -8.94
CA LEU A 261 -12.18 -21.01 -7.83
C LEU A 261 -12.51 -21.73 -6.52
N ALA A 262 -11.48 -22.01 -5.73
CA ALA A 262 -11.61 -22.62 -4.41
C ALA A 262 -12.35 -21.72 -3.41
N ALA A 263 -12.10 -20.40 -3.47
CA ALA A 263 -12.73 -19.40 -2.62
C ALA A 263 -12.78 -18.04 -3.33
N PRO A 264 -13.96 -17.42 -3.55
CA PRO A 264 -14.06 -16.01 -3.87
C PRO A 264 -13.78 -15.13 -2.63
N PRO A 265 -13.46 -13.83 -2.79
CA PRO A 265 -13.33 -13.08 -4.04
C PRO A 265 -11.85 -12.81 -4.38
N GLN A 266 -11.46 -13.08 -5.63
CA GLN A 266 -10.18 -12.64 -6.18
C GLN A 266 -10.45 -12.24 -7.63
N PRO A 267 -10.11 -11.00 -8.05
CA PRO A 267 -10.13 -10.65 -9.46
C PRO A 267 -8.98 -11.38 -10.14
N GLU A 268 -9.27 -12.56 -10.67
CA GLU A 268 -8.24 -13.39 -11.28
C GLU A 268 -8.26 -13.20 -12.80
N TRP A 269 -7.23 -12.51 -13.26
CA TRP A 269 -6.90 -12.36 -14.67
C TRP A 269 -5.74 -13.30 -14.96
N LEU A 270 -5.69 -13.84 -16.17
CA LEU A 270 -4.52 -14.59 -16.62
C LEU A 270 -4.08 -14.03 -17.96
N ASP A 271 -2.79 -14.22 -18.22
CA ASP A 271 -2.29 -14.15 -19.58
C ASP A 271 -3.13 -15.12 -20.46
N ALA A 272 -3.53 -14.66 -21.65
CA ALA A 272 -4.44 -15.40 -22.50
C ALA A 272 -3.90 -16.80 -22.87
N ALA A 273 -2.59 -16.92 -23.13
CA ALA A 273 -1.96 -18.19 -23.46
C ALA A 273 -1.96 -19.15 -22.25
N THR A 274 -1.72 -18.61 -21.05
CA THR A 274 -1.80 -19.34 -19.78
C THR A 274 -3.22 -19.87 -19.54
N GLN A 275 -4.24 -19.03 -19.75
CA GLN A 275 -5.63 -19.44 -19.62
C GLN A 275 -6.01 -20.53 -20.65
N ASP A 276 -5.63 -20.36 -21.91
CA ASP A 276 -5.92 -21.36 -22.95
C ASP A 276 -5.25 -22.71 -22.65
N ALA A 277 -4.02 -22.69 -22.12
CA ALA A 277 -3.32 -23.89 -21.70
C ALA A 277 -4.04 -24.60 -20.53
N LEU A 278 -4.54 -23.85 -19.54
CA LEU A 278 -5.34 -24.41 -18.44
C LEU A 278 -6.67 -24.99 -18.93
N LEU A 279 -7.36 -24.32 -19.84
CA LEU A 279 -8.61 -24.82 -20.41
C LEU A 279 -8.38 -26.11 -21.23
N ALA A 280 -7.25 -26.22 -21.92
CA ALA A 280 -6.86 -27.44 -22.61
C ALA A 280 -6.59 -28.59 -21.62
N VAL A 281 -5.92 -28.32 -20.51
CA VAL A 281 -5.71 -29.31 -19.43
C VAL A 281 -7.05 -29.74 -18.82
N SER A 282 -7.94 -28.81 -18.50
CA SER A 282 -9.29 -29.10 -18.00
C SER A 282 -10.08 -29.99 -18.96
N THR A 283 -10.08 -29.65 -20.26
CA THR A 283 -10.76 -30.42 -21.30
C THR A 283 -10.24 -31.84 -21.36
N ARG A 284 -8.92 -32.02 -21.28
CA ARG A 284 -8.26 -33.33 -21.33
C ARG A 284 -8.58 -34.20 -20.11
N LEU A 285 -8.62 -33.60 -18.92
CA LEU A 285 -8.99 -34.30 -17.69
C LEU A 285 -10.49 -34.58 -17.60
N GLY A 286 -11.31 -33.93 -18.44
CA GLY A 286 -12.76 -34.07 -18.42
C GLY A 286 -13.42 -33.46 -17.18
N ARG A 287 -12.74 -32.53 -16.50
CA ARG A 287 -13.23 -31.84 -15.30
C ARG A 287 -12.64 -30.42 -15.16
N PRO A 288 -13.31 -29.50 -14.44
CA PRO A 288 -12.73 -28.21 -14.12
C PRO A 288 -11.42 -28.35 -13.33
N ILE A 289 -10.47 -27.45 -13.58
CA ILE A 289 -9.31 -27.26 -12.70
C ILE A 289 -9.73 -26.29 -11.61
N ALA A 290 -9.57 -26.70 -10.36
CA ALA A 290 -9.83 -25.85 -9.22
C ALA A 290 -8.56 -25.06 -8.88
N LEU A 291 -8.61 -23.75 -9.07
CA LEU A 291 -7.53 -22.84 -8.71
C LEU A 291 -7.70 -22.46 -7.23
N ARG A 292 -6.60 -22.57 -6.48
CA ARG A 292 -6.50 -21.97 -5.15
C ARG A 292 -6.29 -20.46 -5.28
N ARG A 293 -5.45 -20.06 -6.25
CA ARG A 293 -5.12 -18.67 -6.56
C ARG A 293 -4.71 -18.54 -8.03
N GLY A 294 -5.24 -17.52 -8.71
CA GLY A 294 -4.81 -17.12 -10.05
C GLY A 294 -3.56 -16.23 -10.05
N ALA A 295 -3.40 -15.39 -11.07
CA ALA A 295 -2.41 -14.33 -11.02
C ALA A 295 -2.83 -13.29 -9.96
N ARG A 296 -1.86 -12.80 -9.19
CA ARG A 296 -2.11 -11.63 -8.34
C ARG A 296 -2.25 -10.42 -9.24
N ASP A 297 -3.19 -9.55 -8.92
CA ASP A 297 -3.22 -8.22 -9.51
C ASP A 297 -1.84 -7.57 -9.23
N PRO A 298 -1.08 -7.16 -10.25
CA PRO A 298 0.24 -6.56 -10.03
C PRO A 298 0.14 -5.26 -9.23
N ALA A 299 -1.02 -4.61 -9.27
CA ALA A 299 -1.34 -3.51 -8.38
C ALA A 299 -1.35 -4.02 -6.93
N LEU A 300 -2.12 -5.09 -6.62
CA LEU A 300 -2.12 -5.77 -5.32
C LEU A 300 -0.72 -6.17 -4.84
N ALA A 301 0.10 -6.77 -5.69
CA ALA A 301 1.47 -7.13 -5.33
C ALA A 301 2.32 -5.89 -4.98
N THR A 302 2.18 -4.81 -5.76
CA THR A 302 2.82 -3.52 -5.49
C THR A 302 2.29 -2.87 -4.21
N PHE A 303 1.00 -2.99 -3.93
CA PHE A 303 0.32 -2.50 -2.73
C PHE A 303 0.77 -3.26 -1.48
N GLU A 304 0.83 -4.58 -1.55
CA GLU A 304 1.32 -5.46 -0.48
C GLU A 304 2.76 -5.10 -0.10
N TYR A 305 3.64 -4.86 -1.08
CA TYR A 305 5.02 -4.48 -0.77
C TYR A 305 5.16 -3.07 -0.20
N GLY A 306 4.40 -2.10 -0.73
CA GLY A 306 4.39 -0.73 -0.20
C GLY A 306 3.94 -0.69 1.27
N ALA A 307 2.92 -1.49 1.61
CA ALA A 307 2.52 -1.75 2.99
C ALA A 307 3.65 -2.37 3.79
N ARG A 308 4.20 -3.49 3.31
CA ARG A 308 5.15 -4.31 4.07
C ARG A 308 6.49 -3.63 4.35
N THR A 309 7.01 -2.87 3.38
CA THR A 309 8.31 -2.18 3.52
C THR A 309 8.29 -0.99 4.48
N ASN A 310 7.16 -0.29 4.58
CA ASN A 310 7.03 0.84 5.51
C ASN A 310 6.55 0.42 6.91
N LEU A 311 5.97 -0.78 7.08
CA LEU A 311 5.31 -1.21 8.32
C LEU A 311 6.06 -2.28 9.12
N SER A 312 7.25 -2.69 8.70
CA SER A 312 7.98 -3.80 9.35
C SER A 312 7.16 -5.09 9.45
N CYS A 313 6.28 -5.35 8.49
CA CYS A 313 5.54 -6.61 8.41
C CYS A 313 6.54 -7.76 8.17
N PRO A 314 6.68 -8.74 9.08
CA PRO A 314 7.57 -9.88 8.85
C PRO A 314 6.93 -10.80 7.81
N SER A 315 7.40 -10.77 6.56
CA SER A 315 7.03 -11.78 5.56
C SER A 315 8.23 -12.21 4.74
N SER A 316 8.25 -13.48 4.35
CA SER A 316 9.24 -14.10 3.47
C SER A 316 8.97 -13.89 1.99
N GLU A 317 7.97 -13.09 1.62
CA GLU A 317 7.58 -12.94 0.22
C GLU A 317 8.50 -11.99 -0.57
N PRO A 318 8.65 -12.21 -1.89
CA PRO A 318 9.48 -11.38 -2.75
C PRO A 318 9.03 -9.92 -2.79
N ALA A 319 9.93 -9.03 -3.21
CA ALA A 319 9.58 -7.65 -3.57
C ALA A 319 8.49 -7.62 -4.67
N PRO A 320 7.73 -6.52 -4.83
CA PRO A 320 6.60 -6.49 -5.73
C PRO A 320 7.09 -6.54 -7.17
N GLY A 321 6.38 -7.29 -8.00
CA GLY A 321 6.84 -7.57 -9.33
C GLY A 321 8.02 -8.53 -9.34
N ASN A 322 8.34 -9.23 -8.25
CA ASN A 322 9.20 -10.42 -8.25
C ASN A 322 8.41 -11.70 -7.96
N GLY A 323 7.14 -11.59 -7.55
CA GLY A 323 6.26 -12.74 -7.43
C GLY A 323 5.98 -13.33 -8.80
N VAL A 324 6.13 -14.65 -8.93
CA VAL A 324 5.73 -15.37 -10.14
C VAL A 324 4.24 -15.23 -10.44
N HIS A 325 3.41 -14.95 -9.43
CA HIS A 325 1.99 -14.65 -9.59
C HIS A 325 1.71 -13.27 -10.17
N ASP A 326 2.67 -12.34 -10.12
CA ASP A 326 2.51 -10.97 -10.64
C ASP A 326 2.64 -10.93 -12.17
N THR A 327 3.17 -12.00 -12.78
CA THR A 327 3.40 -12.06 -14.22
C THR A 327 2.12 -12.31 -15.01
N GLY A 328 1.01 -12.70 -14.38
CA GLY A 328 -0.16 -13.21 -15.12
C GLY A 328 -0.03 -14.66 -15.59
N THR A 329 1.15 -15.29 -15.41
CA THR A 329 1.46 -16.61 -15.98
C THR A 329 1.52 -17.75 -14.95
N ALA A 330 1.49 -17.43 -13.65
CA ALA A 330 1.49 -18.43 -12.60
C ALA A 330 0.12 -18.64 -11.95
N VAL A 331 -0.14 -19.89 -11.55
CA VAL A 331 -1.37 -20.35 -10.90
C VAL A 331 -1.05 -21.32 -9.78
N GLU A 332 -1.84 -21.28 -8.70
CA GLU A 332 -1.85 -22.29 -7.65
C GLU A 332 -3.07 -23.19 -7.85
N VAL A 333 -2.86 -24.50 -7.96
CA VAL A 333 -3.96 -25.47 -8.15
C VAL A 333 -4.27 -26.24 -6.86
N LEU A 334 -5.55 -26.57 -6.67
CA LEU A 334 -5.95 -27.55 -5.66
C LEU A 334 -5.64 -28.95 -6.19
N ASP A 335 -4.79 -29.70 -5.48
CA ASP A 335 -4.29 -31.05 -5.82
C ASP A 335 -3.13 -31.08 -6.85
N PRO A 336 -2.00 -30.40 -6.57
CA PRO A 336 -0.82 -30.43 -7.44
C PRO A 336 -0.19 -31.83 -7.54
N ASP A 337 -0.33 -32.66 -6.49
CA ASP A 337 0.23 -34.02 -6.45
C ASP A 337 -0.66 -35.07 -7.15
N GLY A 338 -1.89 -34.68 -7.53
CA GLY A 338 -2.86 -35.53 -8.22
C GLY A 338 -2.59 -35.68 -9.72
N ASP A 339 -3.65 -35.89 -10.50
CA ASP A 339 -3.55 -35.96 -11.98
C ASP A 339 -3.37 -34.57 -12.63
N ILE A 340 -3.61 -33.48 -11.89
CA ILE A 340 -3.49 -32.10 -12.37
C ILE A 340 -2.02 -31.72 -12.59
N GLY A 341 -1.12 -31.97 -11.63
CA GLY A 341 0.29 -31.60 -11.74
C GLY A 341 0.99 -32.19 -12.97
N PRO A 342 0.97 -33.52 -13.19
CA PRO A 342 1.49 -34.13 -14.41
C PRO A 342 0.84 -33.56 -15.66
N ALA A 343 -0.46 -33.24 -15.60
CA ALA A 343 -1.16 -32.70 -16.75
C ALA A 343 -0.75 -31.26 -17.10
N LEU A 344 -0.42 -30.44 -16.10
CA LEU A 344 0.16 -29.11 -16.26
C LEU A 344 1.58 -29.19 -16.84
N LEU A 345 2.43 -30.09 -16.32
CA LEU A 345 3.79 -30.29 -16.83
C LEU A 345 3.80 -30.67 -18.32
N GLU A 346 2.90 -31.58 -18.73
CA GLU A 346 2.73 -31.96 -20.13
C GLU A 346 2.24 -30.80 -21.01
N ALA A 347 1.48 -29.87 -20.43
CA ALA A 347 1.01 -28.67 -21.11
C ALA A 347 2.07 -27.56 -21.17
N GLY A 348 3.26 -27.75 -20.58
CA GLY A 348 4.37 -26.79 -20.61
C GLY A 348 4.44 -25.85 -19.42
N PHE A 349 3.69 -26.12 -18.35
CA PHE A 349 3.88 -25.43 -17.08
C PHE A 349 5.13 -25.95 -16.38
N VAL A 350 5.77 -25.08 -15.60
CA VAL A 350 6.90 -25.42 -14.73
C VAL A 350 6.52 -25.16 -13.26
N PRO A 351 6.90 -26.04 -12.32
CA PRO A 351 6.68 -25.77 -10.89
C PRO A 351 7.45 -24.51 -10.47
N THR A 352 6.86 -23.70 -9.60
CA THR A 352 7.53 -22.53 -9.02
C THR A 352 8.39 -23.00 -7.83
N GLU A 353 9.66 -22.59 -7.77
CA GLU A 353 10.67 -23.19 -6.87
C GLU A 353 10.42 -22.93 -5.36
N ASN A 354 9.45 -22.09 -5.00
CA ASN A 354 9.27 -21.61 -3.62
C ASN A 354 7.90 -21.96 -3.00
N ASP A 355 7.02 -22.64 -3.71
CA ASP A 355 5.66 -22.88 -3.22
C ASP A 355 5.44 -24.36 -2.91
N ASP A 356 5.53 -24.71 -1.62
CA ASP A 356 4.98 -25.96 -1.06
C ASP A 356 3.46 -26.08 -1.31
N GLU A 357 2.85 -25.06 -1.89
CA GLU A 357 1.42 -24.91 -2.12
C GLU A 357 0.92 -25.37 -3.51
N GLY A 358 1.83 -25.77 -4.41
CA GLY A 358 1.45 -26.26 -5.75
C GLY A 358 1.37 -25.17 -6.81
N GLY A 359 2.32 -24.24 -6.81
CA GLY A 359 2.44 -23.19 -7.81
C GLY A 359 3.03 -23.71 -9.14
N TYR A 360 2.45 -23.27 -10.25
CA TYR A 360 2.90 -23.57 -11.61
C TYR A 360 2.91 -22.31 -12.46
N ALA A 361 3.99 -22.07 -13.20
CA ALA A 361 4.10 -20.96 -14.15
C ALA A 361 4.14 -21.46 -15.60
N PHE A 362 3.45 -20.75 -16.50
CA PHE A 362 3.45 -21.06 -17.93
C PHE A 362 4.53 -20.27 -18.66
N ALA A 363 5.55 -20.98 -19.16
CA ALA A 363 6.74 -20.35 -19.75
C ALA A 363 6.46 -19.56 -21.05
N ALA A 364 5.36 -19.86 -21.75
CA ALA A 364 5.00 -19.18 -22.99
C ALA A 364 4.06 -17.99 -22.79
N GLY A 365 3.65 -17.71 -21.54
CA GLY A 365 2.82 -16.55 -21.24
C GLY A 365 3.59 -15.23 -21.31
N VAL A 366 2.88 -14.14 -21.55
CA VAL A 366 3.44 -12.79 -21.53
C VAL A 366 3.43 -12.26 -20.11
N ASP A 367 4.56 -11.72 -19.66
CA ASP A 367 4.69 -11.05 -18.37
C ASP A 367 3.85 -9.76 -18.33
N GLN A 368 2.81 -9.78 -17.52
CA GLN A 368 1.83 -8.71 -17.38
C GLN A 368 2.28 -7.59 -16.43
N ARG A 369 3.41 -7.71 -15.73
CA ARG A 369 3.86 -6.71 -14.74
C ARG A 369 4.00 -5.31 -15.34
N THR A 370 4.71 -5.21 -16.48
CA THR A 370 4.90 -3.95 -17.20
C THR A 370 3.56 -3.38 -17.69
N LEU A 371 2.66 -4.24 -18.18
CA LEU A 371 1.35 -3.81 -18.66
C LEU A 371 0.46 -3.29 -17.52
N ALA A 372 0.48 -3.93 -16.35
CA ALA A 372 -0.29 -3.48 -15.20
C ALA A 372 0.22 -2.14 -14.64
N VAL A 373 1.54 -1.96 -14.58
CA VAL A 373 2.12 -0.65 -14.20
C VAL A 373 1.74 0.42 -15.22
N TYR A 374 1.81 0.12 -16.52
CA TYR A 374 1.39 1.04 -17.59
C TYR A 374 -0.10 1.39 -17.46
N ALA A 375 -0.95 0.38 -17.25
CA ALA A 375 -2.37 0.55 -17.06
C ALA A 375 -2.69 1.45 -15.86
N PHE A 376 -1.99 1.27 -14.73
CA PHE A 376 -2.10 2.17 -13.59
C PHE A 376 -1.68 3.61 -13.95
N GLN A 377 -0.55 3.80 -14.64
CA GLN A 377 -0.05 5.13 -15.00
C GLN A 377 -1.04 5.89 -15.90
N VAL A 378 -1.61 5.20 -16.90
CA VAL A 378 -2.67 5.73 -17.77
C VAL A 378 -3.91 6.11 -16.95
N LEU A 379 -4.34 5.21 -16.07
CA LEU A 379 -5.50 5.42 -15.20
C LEU A 379 -5.27 6.62 -14.25
N TRP A 380 -4.08 6.73 -13.67
CA TRP A 380 -3.67 7.85 -12.83
C TRP A 380 -3.72 9.17 -13.59
N ASN A 381 -3.04 9.26 -14.74
CA ASN A 381 -2.95 10.49 -15.53
C ASN A 381 -4.31 10.98 -16.03
N ALA A 382 -5.23 10.07 -16.36
CA ALA A 382 -6.59 10.41 -16.74
C ALA A 382 -7.40 11.07 -15.60
N ASN A 383 -7.05 10.78 -14.34
CA ASN A 383 -7.75 11.27 -13.16
C ASN A 383 -6.96 12.31 -12.34
N ARG A 384 -5.67 12.50 -12.65
CA ARG A 384 -4.72 13.38 -11.93
C ARG A 384 -3.85 14.16 -12.92
N ALA A 385 -4.50 14.92 -13.80
CA ALA A 385 -3.82 15.74 -14.81
C ALA A 385 -2.88 16.82 -14.21
N ASP A 386 -3.06 17.16 -12.94
CA ASP A 386 -2.24 18.09 -12.16
C ASP A 386 -0.93 17.46 -11.62
N ASP A 387 -0.82 16.13 -11.65
CA ASP A 387 0.30 15.38 -11.10
C ASP A 387 0.61 14.15 -11.97
N PRO A 388 1.01 14.34 -13.24
CA PRO A 388 1.19 13.23 -14.16
C PRO A 388 2.43 12.39 -13.83
N VAL A 389 2.33 11.08 -14.02
CA VAL A 389 3.45 10.13 -14.02
C VAL A 389 3.77 9.70 -15.46
N ALA A 390 4.99 9.23 -15.71
CA ALA A 390 5.37 8.80 -17.04
C ALA A 390 4.76 7.43 -17.39
N GLU A 391 4.06 7.33 -18.52
CA GLU A 391 3.34 6.12 -18.97
C GLU A 391 4.26 5.14 -19.72
N HIS A 392 5.29 4.64 -19.05
CA HIS A 392 6.29 3.73 -19.64
C HIS A 392 6.24 2.29 -19.11
N GLY A 393 5.32 1.97 -18.19
CA GLY A 393 5.19 0.63 -17.63
C GLY A 393 6.33 0.22 -16.69
N VAL A 394 7.04 1.19 -16.10
CA VAL A 394 8.14 0.96 -15.16
C VAL A 394 7.73 1.49 -13.78
N LEU A 395 7.91 0.67 -12.75
CA LEU A 395 7.55 1.02 -11.38
C LEU A 395 8.61 1.94 -10.74
N ASP A 396 8.66 3.19 -11.20
CA ASP A 396 9.58 4.20 -10.71
C ASP A 396 9.11 4.82 -9.37
N ALA A 397 9.88 5.76 -8.83
CA ALA A 397 9.53 6.43 -7.57
C ALA A 397 8.22 7.24 -7.67
N ALA A 398 7.98 7.90 -8.80
CA ALA A 398 6.78 8.70 -9.04
C ALA A 398 5.54 7.80 -9.09
N THR A 399 5.61 6.69 -9.82
CA THR A 399 4.53 5.70 -9.94
C THR A 399 4.24 5.04 -8.61
N ARG A 400 5.26 4.67 -7.82
CA ARG A 400 5.06 4.14 -6.46
C ARG A 400 4.36 5.14 -5.54
N ALA A 401 4.75 6.40 -5.62
CA ALA A 401 4.10 7.46 -4.86
C ALA A 401 2.63 7.61 -5.29
N ALA A 402 2.36 7.66 -6.59
CA ALA A 402 1.00 7.71 -7.14
C ALA A 402 0.14 6.51 -6.70
N ILE A 403 0.68 5.29 -6.77
CA ILE A 403 0.04 4.05 -6.29
C ILE A 403 -0.40 4.20 -4.83
N GLY A 404 0.47 4.68 -3.95
CA GLY A 404 0.13 4.90 -2.54
C GLY A 404 -1.02 5.91 -2.32
N ARG A 405 -1.23 6.82 -3.27
CA ARG A 405 -2.26 7.87 -3.21
C ARG A 405 -3.54 7.51 -3.95
N ALA A 406 -3.54 6.41 -4.69
CA ALA A 406 -4.70 5.97 -5.43
C ALA A 406 -5.84 5.59 -4.48
N PRO A 407 -7.10 5.96 -4.79
CA PRO A 407 -8.26 5.55 -4.00
C PRO A 407 -8.47 4.05 -4.12
N LEU A 408 -8.71 3.36 -2.99
CA LEU A 408 -8.98 1.91 -2.97
C LEU A 408 -10.16 1.50 -3.84
N ALA A 409 -11.23 2.31 -3.82
CA ALA A 409 -12.44 2.09 -4.61
C ALA A 409 -12.22 2.31 -6.13
N GLY A 410 -11.03 2.73 -6.55
CA GLY A 410 -10.73 3.12 -7.92
C GLY A 410 -11.09 4.59 -8.20
N PHE A 411 -10.78 5.02 -9.41
CA PHE A 411 -10.96 6.37 -9.91
C PHE A 411 -12.33 6.59 -10.57
N ALA A 412 -12.67 7.84 -10.85
CA ALA A 412 -13.94 8.21 -11.49
C ALA A 412 -13.98 7.86 -12.99
N THR A 413 -12.83 7.86 -13.66
CA THR A 413 -12.73 7.57 -15.10
C THR A 413 -11.80 6.40 -15.37
N VAL A 414 -12.18 5.55 -16.32
CA VAL A 414 -11.37 4.44 -16.84
C VAL A 414 -11.17 4.70 -18.34
N PRO A 415 -10.00 5.22 -18.77
CA PRO A 415 -9.75 5.48 -20.17
C PRO A 415 -9.53 4.16 -20.93
N CYS A 416 -10.17 4.00 -22.09
CA CYS A 416 -9.95 2.86 -22.98
C CYS A 416 -9.72 3.26 -24.44
N ASP A 417 -10.07 4.49 -24.82
CA ASP A 417 -9.98 4.94 -26.20
C ASP A 417 -8.53 5.34 -26.56
N GLY A 418 -8.00 4.77 -27.63
CA GLY A 418 -6.73 5.17 -28.22
C GLY A 418 -5.47 4.72 -27.46
N LEU A 419 -5.61 3.82 -26.49
CA LEU A 419 -4.47 3.27 -25.76
C LEU A 419 -3.61 2.41 -26.70
N THR A 420 -2.31 2.68 -26.70
CA THR A 420 -1.32 1.82 -27.35
C THR A 420 -0.27 1.48 -26.28
N PRO A 421 -0.17 0.22 -25.85
CA PRO A 421 0.79 -0.16 -24.83
C PRO A 421 2.21 0.13 -25.32
N PRO A 422 3.15 0.41 -24.40
CA PRO A 422 4.56 0.55 -24.77
C PRO A 422 5.00 -0.73 -25.50
N GLU A 423 5.84 -0.59 -26.53
CA GLU A 423 6.29 -1.76 -27.28
C GLU A 423 6.95 -2.78 -26.33
N PRO A 424 6.63 -4.08 -26.44
CA PRO A 424 7.29 -5.11 -25.66
C PRO A 424 8.81 -5.01 -25.83
N GLY A 425 9.54 -4.66 -24.76
CA GLY A 425 10.99 -4.43 -24.81
C GLY A 425 11.44 -2.98 -24.64
N ALA A 426 10.55 -2.00 -24.80
CA ALA A 426 10.83 -0.59 -24.56
C ALA A 426 10.83 -0.30 -23.05
N GLY A 427 11.91 -0.66 -22.36
CA GLY A 427 12.12 -0.28 -20.97
C GLY A 427 11.87 -1.37 -19.93
N PHE A 428 12.22 -2.63 -20.21
CA PHE A 428 12.56 -3.55 -19.12
C PHE A 428 13.79 -3.00 -18.39
N SER A 429 13.58 -2.04 -17.49
CA SER A 429 14.48 -1.84 -16.38
C SER A 429 14.33 -3.12 -15.56
N CYS A 430 15.34 -3.99 -15.64
CA CYS A 430 15.49 -5.06 -14.68
C CYS A 430 15.34 -4.43 -13.29
N VAL A 431 14.20 -4.66 -12.64
CA VAL A 431 13.96 -4.17 -11.29
C VAL A 431 15.10 -4.71 -10.45
N VAL A 432 15.87 -3.79 -9.85
CA VAL A 432 17.07 -4.10 -9.09
C VAL A 432 16.67 -4.98 -7.91
N GLY A 433 16.95 -6.28 -8.03
CA GLY A 433 16.60 -7.29 -7.02
C GLY A 433 16.50 -8.74 -7.53
N CYS A 434 17.53 -9.22 -8.23
CA CYS A 434 17.87 -10.63 -8.54
C CYS A 434 16.93 -11.55 -9.36
N PHE A 435 17.60 -12.25 -10.30
CA PHE A 435 17.25 -13.40 -11.15
C PHE A 435 15.95 -13.34 -11.96
N ASN A 436 16.10 -12.95 -13.23
CA ASN A 436 15.13 -13.29 -14.27
C ASN A 436 15.82 -14.18 -15.32
N GLN A 437 15.34 -15.41 -15.52
CA GLN A 437 15.83 -16.34 -16.56
C GLN A 437 15.35 -15.98 -17.98
N ALA A 438 14.64 -14.86 -18.15
CA ALA A 438 13.93 -14.50 -19.37
C ALA A 438 14.62 -13.41 -20.23
N CYS A 439 15.92 -13.13 -20.05
CA CYS A 439 16.68 -12.25 -20.94
C CYS A 439 17.66 -13.07 -21.82
N PRO A 440 17.25 -13.58 -23.00
CA PRO A 440 18.20 -14.17 -23.92
C PRO A 440 18.94 -13.06 -24.68
N GLY A 441 20.18 -12.76 -24.27
CA GLY A 441 21.19 -12.22 -25.19
C GLY A 441 21.83 -10.85 -24.90
N THR A 442 21.46 -10.11 -23.85
CA THR A 442 22.14 -8.85 -23.48
C THR A 442 22.20 -8.67 -21.97
N TYR A 443 23.40 -8.73 -21.41
CA TYR A 443 23.70 -8.27 -20.05
C TYR A 443 23.98 -6.76 -20.11
N ASP A 444 22.93 -5.94 -20.19
CA ASP A 444 23.07 -4.50 -19.98
C ASP A 444 22.80 -4.18 -18.50
N PHE A 445 23.86 -3.78 -17.79
CA PHE A 445 23.79 -3.24 -16.44
C PHE A 445 23.90 -1.71 -16.52
N CYS A 446 22.86 -0.99 -16.11
CA CYS A 446 22.95 0.46 -15.90
C CYS A 446 22.99 0.80 -14.41
N THR A 447 24.03 1.52 -14.03
CA THR A 447 24.36 2.08 -12.72
C THR A 447 24.04 3.56 -12.68
N GLU A 448 23.14 4.03 -11.81
CA GLU A 448 23.07 5.47 -11.50
C GLU A 448 22.91 5.84 -10.02
N GLN A 449 22.76 4.90 -9.07
CA GLN A 449 22.61 5.27 -7.65
C GLN A 449 23.77 4.89 -6.73
N PHE A 450 24.68 4.01 -7.15
CA PHE A 450 25.92 3.72 -6.44
C PHE A 450 27.02 3.53 -7.50
N GLY A 451 28.15 4.22 -7.32
CA GLY A 451 29.24 4.23 -8.30
C GLY A 451 29.67 2.82 -8.74
N GLU A 452 30.16 2.73 -9.97
CA GLU A 452 30.66 1.52 -10.63
C GLU A 452 31.29 0.50 -9.66
N CYS A 453 30.54 -0.57 -9.35
CA CYS A 453 31.05 -1.78 -8.72
C CYS A 453 30.24 -2.95 -9.25
N ALA A 454 30.86 -3.79 -10.09
CA ALA A 454 30.29 -5.06 -10.52
C ALA A 454 31.25 -6.19 -10.12
N GLU A 455 30.77 -7.13 -9.30
CA GLU A 455 31.39 -8.44 -9.17
C GLU A 455 30.97 -9.27 -10.40
N VAL A 456 31.89 -9.46 -11.35
CA VAL A 456 31.69 -10.44 -12.43
C VAL A 456 32.29 -11.76 -11.95
N PRO A 457 31.48 -12.81 -11.70
CA PRO A 457 32.04 -14.12 -11.39
C PRO A 457 32.76 -14.66 -12.63
N CYS A 458 34.10 -14.64 -12.61
CA CYS A 458 34.90 -15.41 -13.55
C CYS A 458 35.08 -16.83 -13.02
N GLU A 459 34.88 -17.84 -13.86
CA GLU A 459 35.28 -19.22 -13.57
C GLU A 459 36.72 -19.51 -14.01
N ASN A 460 37.30 -18.68 -14.90
CA ASN A 460 38.66 -18.83 -15.39
C ASN A 460 39.28 -17.51 -15.90
N ASP A 461 40.60 -17.53 -16.14
CA ASP A 461 41.39 -16.37 -16.54
C ASP A 461 40.97 -15.74 -17.89
N ALA A 462 40.37 -16.51 -18.80
CA ALA A 462 39.93 -15.99 -20.09
C ALA A 462 38.71 -15.07 -19.94
N GLN A 463 37.84 -15.34 -18.97
CA GLN A 463 36.67 -14.52 -18.63
C GLN A 463 37.06 -13.23 -17.89
N CYS A 464 38.26 -13.18 -17.30
CA CYS A 464 38.76 -12.03 -16.56
C CYS A 464 39.58 -11.04 -17.40
N ALA A 465 39.78 -11.31 -18.69
CA ALA A 465 40.57 -10.48 -19.56
C ALA A 465 39.82 -9.17 -19.90
N GLY A 466 40.28 -8.04 -19.36
CA GLY A 466 39.77 -6.70 -19.69
C GLY A 466 38.93 -6.01 -18.60
N LEU A 467 38.72 -6.65 -17.45
CA LEU A 467 37.97 -6.07 -16.32
C LEU A 467 38.91 -5.34 -15.34
N SER A 468 38.51 -4.15 -14.89
CA SER A 468 39.16 -3.41 -13.79
C SER A 468 38.46 -3.69 -12.45
N VAL A 469 39.24 -3.88 -11.39
CA VAL A 469 38.81 -4.39 -10.07
C VAL A 469 38.23 -3.28 -9.19
N CYS A 470 37.14 -3.58 -8.46
CA CYS A 470 36.66 -2.83 -7.30
C CYS A 470 36.48 -3.78 -6.10
N ASP A 471 36.83 -3.31 -4.90
CA ASP A 471 36.87 -4.06 -3.62
C ASP A 471 35.62 -3.69 -2.78
N ASP A 472 34.78 -4.65 -2.38
CA ASP A 472 33.76 -4.46 -1.32
C ASP A 472 34.02 -5.42 -0.14
N PRO A 473 34.45 -4.92 1.03
CA PRO A 473 34.76 -5.73 2.20
C PRO A 473 33.54 -6.24 2.99
N ALA A 474 32.29 -5.98 2.58
CA ALA A 474 31.10 -6.22 3.42
C ALA A 474 30.47 -7.63 3.34
N ARG A 475 30.91 -8.54 2.45
CA ARG A 475 30.27 -9.86 2.26
C ARG A 475 31.16 -11.04 2.67
N ALA A 476 31.04 -11.47 3.92
CA ALA A 476 31.94 -12.46 4.53
C ALA A 476 31.47 -13.94 4.50
N SER A 477 30.54 -14.36 3.63
CA SER A 477 29.91 -15.70 3.79
C SER A 477 29.74 -16.56 2.53
N SER A 478 30.40 -16.26 1.41
CA SER A 478 30.50 -17.19 0.27
C SER A 478 31.89 -17.11 -0.38
N PRO A 479 32.41 -18.18 -1.00
CA PRO A 479 33.69 -18.12 -1.70
C PRO A 479 33.55 -17.26 -2.96
N VAL A 480 33.87 -15.98 -2.84
CA VAL A 480 33.90 -15.03 -3.96
C VAL A 480 35.20 -15.21 -4.72
N PHE A 481 35.10 -15.30 -6.04
CA PHE A 481 36.24 -15.24 -6.96
C PHE A 481 36.32 -13.83 -7.53
N TYR A 482 37.50 -13.21 -7.51
CA TYR A 482 37.73 -11.86 -8.00
C TYR A 482 38.89 -11.83 -9.02
N CYS A 483 38.85 -10.86 -9.94
CA CYS A 483 39.96 -10.60 -10.85
C CYS A 483 41.09 -9.87 -10.13
N ASP A 484 42.33 -10.30 -10.31
CA ASP A 484 43.53 -9.57 -9.89
C ASP A 484 44.56 -9.61 -11.04
N GLY A 485 44.76 -8.46 -11.71
CA GLY A 485 45.72 -8.34 -12.81
C GLY A 485 45.45 -9.30 -13.98
N GLY A 486 44.17 -9.56 -14.29
CA GLY A 486 43.75 -10.49 -15.35
C GLY A 486 43.77 -11.97 -14.96
N ARG A 487 43.88 -12.30 -13.66
CA ARG A 487 43.80 -13.68 -13.16
C ARG A 487 42.64 -13.83 -12.18
N CYS A 488 41.91 -14.94 -12.27
CA CYS A 488 40.85 -15.27 -11.33
C CYS A 488 41.46 -15.78 -10.01
N ARG A 489 41.10 -15.16 -8.88
CA ARG A 489 41.56 -15.57 -7.55
C ARG A 489 40.39 -15.82 -6.62
N ARG A 490 40.50 -16.84 -5.79
CA ARG A 490 39.56 -17.10 -4.70
C ARG A 490 39.91 -16.23 -3.50
N GLN A 491 38.98 -15.40 -3.04
CA GLN A 491 39.11 -14.67 -1.77
C GLN A 491 39.14 -15.70 -0.63
N ARG A 492 40.15 -15.63 0.25
CA ARG A 492 40.33 -16.60 1.34
C ARG A 492 39.58 -16.21 2.58
#